data_AF-A0A816F575-F1
#
_entry.id   AF-A0A816F575-F1
#
_cell.length_a   1.000
_cell.length_b   1.000
_cell.length_c   1.000
_cell.angle_alpha   90.00
_cell.angle_beta   90.00
_cell.angle_gamma   90.00
#
_symmetry.space_group_name_H-M   'P 1'
#
loop_
_entity.id
_entity.type
_entity.pdbx_description
1 polymer ?
#
loop_
_entity_poly.entity_id
_entity_poly.type
_entity_poly.pdbx_seq_one_letter_code
_entity_poly.pdbx_strand_id
1 'polypeptide(L)'
;MSSHKTSYEKWRASILELGLNHRSTCALFSKQQQLQQVPLQQQQNDKCGCGRLKRSHSYEGQPKSQSNDNWNSESCSEQIEDMKNFGILYNSYALCLTKFIRCDIEAPAEKLYNLIHKDRNKKPNLIISIFGGAKYFKMNERLEKEYMRGIIQAATTVGNV
;
A
#
# COMPACT_ATOMS: atom_id res chain seq x y z
N MET A 1 -20.42 -15.31 15.93
CA MET A 1 -18.99 -15.00 15.72
C MET A 1 -18.36 -15.75 14.51
N SER A 2 -19.13 -16.20 13.50
CA SER A 2 -18.63 -17.06 12.40
C SER A 2 -18.48 -16.35 11.04
N SER A 3 -19.14 -15.21 10.79
CA SER A 3 -19.21 -14.61 9.43
C SER A 3 -17.98 -13.78 9.00
N HIS A 4 -17.19 -13.24 9.93
CA HIS A 4 -16.07 -12.37 9.56
C HIS A 4 -14.86 -13.14 8.99
N LYS A 5 -14.62 -14.38 9.46
CA LYS A 5 -13.54 -15.23 8.93
C LYS A 5 -13.79 -15.61 7.47
N THR A 6 -15.05 -15.78 7.06
CA THR A 6 -15.38 -16.17 5.68
C THR A 6 -15.28 -15.00 4.70
N SER A 7 -15.59 -13.77 5.11
CA SER A 7 -15.44 -12.59 4.24
C SER A 7 -13.97 -12.27 3.95
N TYR A 8 -13.11 -12.30 4.97
CA TYR A 8 -11.68 -12.03 4.78
C TYR A 8 -11.00 -13.09 3.91
N GLU A 9 -11.25 -14.38 4.14
CA GLU A 9 -10.61 -15.44 3.34
C GLU A 9 -11.07 -15.40 1.87
N LYS A 10 -12.34 -15.09 1.59
CA LYS A 10 -12.83 -14.88 0.22
C LYS A 10 -12.14 -13.70 -0.47
N TRP A 11 -11.98 -12.59 0.25
CA TRP A 11 -11.28 -11.42 -0.25
C TRP A 11 -9.80 -11.71 -0.51
N ARG A 12 -9.13 -12.39 0.42
CA ARG A 12 -7.75 -12.86 0.29
C ARG A 12 -7.58 -13.79 -0.91
N ALA A 13 -8.46 -14.77 -1.09
CA ALA A 13 -8.42 -15.66 -2.25
C ALA A 13 -8.54 -14.87 -3.57
N SER A 14 -9.40 -13.85 -3.61
CA SER A 14 -9.55 -13.00 -4.80
C SER A 14 -8.29 -12.20 -5.13
N ILE A 15 -7.54 -11.74 -4.11
CA ILE A 15 -6.26 -11.04 -4.31
C ILE A 15 -5.25 -11.96 -4.99
N LEU A 16 -5.13 -13.19 -4.48
CA LEU A 16 -4.22 -14.20 -5.00
C LEU A 16 -4.61 -14.62 -6.43
N GLU A 17 -5.90 -14.86 -6.68
CA GLU A 17 -6.44 -15.19 -8.01
C GLU A 17 -6.13 -14.10 -9.05
N LEU A 18 -6.27 -12.82 -8.67
CA LEU A 18 -5.99 -11.70 -9.56
C LEU A 18 -4.48 -11.46 -9.77
N GLY A 19 -3.61 -12.13 -9.01
CA GLY A 19 -2.17 -11.90 -9.04
C GLY A 19 -1.81 -10.46 -8.69
N LEU A 20 -2.54 -9.86 -7.75
CA LEU A 20 -2.25 -8.51 -7.23
C LEU A 20 -1.08 -8.61 -6.24
N ASN A 21 0.11 -8.76 -6.80
CA ASN A 21 1.37 -8.81 -6.06
C ASN A 21 1.99 -7.41 -5.96
N HIS A 22 2.87 -7.23 -4.98
CA HIS A 22 3.67 -6.03 -4.82
C HIS A 22 5.15 -6.43 -4.78
N ARG A 23 5.95 -5.85 -5.68
CA ARG A 23 7.41 -5.90 -5.72
C ARG A 23 7.96 -5.19 -4.50
N SER A 24 7.98 -5.89 -3.37
CA SER A 24 8.31 -5.30 -2.06
C SER A 24 9.80 -5.21 -1.81
N THR A 25 10.65 -5.90 -2.56
CA THR A 25 12.06 -6.05 -2.20
C THR A 25 13.00 -5.47 -3.24
N CYS A 26 13.90 -4.62 -2.75
CA CYS A 26 15.05 -4.19 -3.50
C CYS A 26 16.09 -5.32 -3.42
N ALA A 27 16.44 -5.94 -4.55
CA ALA A 27 17.32 -7.10 -4.68
C ALA A 27 18.83 -6.80 -4.50
N LEU A 28 19.16 -5.58 -4.07
CA LEU A 28 20.53 -5.05 -4.13
C LEU A 28 21.36 -5.21 -2.86
N PHE A 29 21.06 -6.17 -1.99
CA PHE A 29 21.94 -6.42 -0.85
C PHE A 29 22.46 -7.86 -0.79
N SER A 30 23.75 -8.00 -1.15
CA SER A 30 24.51 -9.22 -0.93
C SER A 30 24.81 -9.42 0.55
N LYS A 31 24.55 -10.65 1.04
CA LYS A 31 25.06 -11.13 2.33
C LYS A 31 26.58 -10.92 2.49
N GLN A 32 27.35 -10.79 1.41
CA GLN A 32 28.81 -10.67 1.47
C GLN A 32 29.30 -9.30 1.98
N GLN A 33 28.49 -8.25 2.02
CA GLN A 33 28.91 -6.95 2.60
C GLN A 33 28.82 -6.91 4.14
N GLN A 34 28.32 -7.96 4.81
CA GLN A 34 28.43 -8.07 6.27
C GLN A 34 29.84 -8.40 6.77
N LEU A 35 30.74 -8.87 5.90
CA LEU A 35 32.09 -9.30 6.33
C LEU A 35 33.14 -8.19 6.29
N GLN A 36 32.83 -7.01 5.76
CA GLN A 36 33.68 -5.83 5.92
C GLN A 36 33.12 -4.96 7.04
N GLN A 37 33.81 -4.98 8.16
CA GLN A 37 33.48 -4.28 9.41
C GLN A 37 33.48 -2.76 9.18
N VAL A 38 32.41 -2.20 8.63
CA VAL A 38 32.14 -0.77 8.74
C VAL A 38 31.55 -0.53 10.14
N PRO A 39 32.10 0.39 10.95
CA PRO A 39 31.61 0.64 12.30
C PRO A 39 30.10 0.94 12.29
N LEU A 40 29.35 0.31 13.21
CA LEU A 40 27.89 0.39 13.37
C LEU A 40 27.32 1.83 13.36
N GLN A 41 28.16 2.83 13.65
CA GLN A 41 27.80 4.24 13.70
C GLN A 41 27.62 4.90 12.31
N GLN A 42 28.23 4.36 11.25
CA GLN A 42 28.12 4.91 9.88
C GLN A 42 26.96 4.29 9.08
N GLN A 43 26.45 3.12 9.46
CA GLN A 43 25.37 2.44 8.71
C GLN A 43 23.94 2.91 9.07
N GLN A 44 23.76 3.82 10.05
CA GLN A 44 22.42 4.16 10.52
C GLN A 44 21.57 4.93 9.50
N ASN A 45 22.20 5.67 8.57
CA ASN A 45 21.52 6.54 7.61
C ASN A 45 21.82 6.24 6.13
N ASP A 46 22.57 5.18 5.86
CA ASP A 46 22.87 4.78 4.49
C ASP A 46 21.60 4.34 3.76
N LYS A 47 21.20 5.11 2.76
CA LYS A 47 20.08 4.77 1.87
C LYS A 47 20.58 4.01 0.66
N CYS A 48 19.82 3.00 0.25
CA CYS A 48 19.99 2.38 -1.06
C CYS A 48 19.42 3.32 -2.14
N GLY A 49 19.76 3.09 -3.42
CA GLY A 49 19.13 3.77 -4.56
C GLY A 49 17.60 3.71 -4.56
N CYS A 50 16.99 2.73 -3.87
CA CYS A 50 15.54 2.65 -3.66
C CYS A 50 14.98 3.62 -2.59
N GLY A 51 15.84 4.39 -1.92
CA GLY A 51 15.48 5.35 -0.87
C GLY A 51 15.25 4.75 0.52
N ARG A 52 15.19 3.42 0.66
CA ARG A 52 15.12 2.74 1.97
C ARG A 52 16.50 2.65 2.60
N LEU A 53 16.52 2.57 3.94
CA LEU A 53 17.77 2.30 4.66
C LEU A 53 18.30 0.93 4.29
N LYS A 54 19.61 0.81 4.05
CA LYS A 54 20.25 -0.46 3.68
C LYS A 54 19.92 -1.57 4.67
N ARG A 55 19.92 -1.26 5.97
CA ARG A 55 19.54 -2.17 7.08
C ARG A 55 18.08 -2.65 7.05
N SER A 56 17.20 -1.96 6.33
CA SER A 56 15.76 -2.24 6.28
C SER A 56 15.36 -3.11 5.08
N HIS A 57 16.33 -3.61 4.31
CA HIS A 57 16.06 -4.63 3.30
C HIS A 57 15.84 -5.99 3.94
N SER A 58 14.85 -6.73 3.44
CA SER A 58 14.76 -8.16 3.72
C SER A 58 15.86 -8.87 2.93
N TYR A 59 16.53 -9.84 3.57
CA TYR A 59 17.60 -10.63 2.98
C TYR A 59 17.06 -11.83 2.18
N GLU A 60 15.80 -11.78 1.77
CA GLU A 60 15.05 -12.90 1.17
C GLU A 60 15.09 -12.89 -0.38
N GLY A 61 15.76 -11.90 -1.00
CA GLY A 61 15.94 -11.81 -2.46
C GLY A 61 17.32 -12.28 -2.94
N GLN A 62 17.45 -12.56 -4.24
CA GLN A 62 18.76 -12.92 -4.81
C GLN A 62 19.65 -11.69 -4.92
N PRO A 63 20.92 -11.77 -4.48
CA PRO A 63 21.81 -10.63 -4.50
C PRO A 63 22.21 -10.31 -5.94
N LYS A 64 21.75 -9.17 -6.47
CA LYS A 64 22.23 -8.66 -7.76
C LYS A 64 23.48 -7.81 -7.53
N SER A 65 24.54 -8.10 -8.30
CA SER A 65 25.82 -7.37 -8.26
C SER A 65 25.73 -6.03 -9.00
N GLN A 66 24.78 -5.17 -8.62
CA GLN A 66 24.62 -3.83 -9.20
C GLN A 66 25.13 -2.78 -8.21
N SER A 67 25.98 -1.87 -8.69
CA SER A 67 26.37 -0.68 -7.94
C SER A 67 25.18 0.27 -7.77
N ASN A 68 25.20 1.08 -6.71
CA ASN A 68 24.17 2.09 -6.43
C ASN A 68 23.96 3.07 -7.60
N ASP A 69 24.98 3.28 -8.45
CA ASP A 69 24.94 4.21 -9.59
C ASP A 69 24.06 3.71 -10.75
N ASN A 70 23.76 2.41 -10.81
CA ASN A 70 22.95 1.78 -11.86
C ASN A 70 21.58 1.27 -11.34
N TRP A 71 21.07 1.87 -10.26
CA TRP A 71 19.78 1.51 -9.68
C TRP A 71 18.62 1.92 -10.59
N ASN A 72 17.73 0.98 -10.92
CA ASN A 72 16.42 1.29 -11.49
C ASN A 72 15.34 0.37 -10.90
N SER A 73 14.10 0.87 -10.80
CA SER A 73 13.01 0.15 -10.14
C SER A 73 12.66 -1.19 -10.81
N GLU A 74 12.87 -1.29 -12.13
CA GLU A 74 12.50 -2.47 -12.91
C GLU A 74 13.49 -3.63 -12.74
N SER A 75 14.79 -3.35 -12.75
CA SER A 75 15.85 -4.36 -12.62
C SER A 75 16.20 -4.70 -11.17
N CYS A 76 15.97 -3.75 -10.25
CA CYS A 76 16.38 -3.88 -8.87
C CYS A 76 15.24 -4.24 -7.91
N SER A 77 14.00 -4.40 -8.38
CA SER A 77 12.88 -4.86 -7.57
C SER A 77 12.50 -6.31 -7.91
N GLU A 78 12.33 -7.16 -6.92
CA GLU A 78 11.83 -8.54 -7.10
C GLU A 78 10.35 -8.64 -6.70
N GLN A 79 9.59 -9.43 -7.46
CA GLN A 79 8.24 -9.84 -7.05
C GLN A 79 8.39 -10.89 -5.96
N ILE A 80 8.10 -10.51 -4.72
CA ILE A 80 7.90 -11.47 -3.64
C ILE A 80 6.39 -11.58 -3.41
N GLU A 81 5.90 -12.82 -3.42
CA GLU A 81 4.57 -13.17 -2.93
C GLU A 81 4.53 -13.09 -1.40
N ASP A 82 4.71 -11.87 -0.88
CA ASP A 82 4.78 -11.63 0.54
C ASP A 82 3.37 -11.53 1.13
N MET A 83 3.05 -12.41 2.08
CA MET A 83 1.80 -12.36 2.87
C MET A 83 1.62 -11.03 3.64
N LYS A 84 2.64 -10.15 3.65
CA LYS A 84 2.63 -8.81 4.26
C LYS A 84 2.02 -7.73 3.35
N ASN A 85 1.66 -8.06 2.10
CA ASN A 85 1.17 -7.09 1.12
C ASN A 85 -0.32 -6.79 1.26
N PHE A 86 -1.08 -7.58 2.00
CA PHE A 86 -2.49 -7.33 2.28
C PHE A 86 -2.85 -7.76 3.70
N GLY A 87 -3.96 -7.24 4.24
CA GLY A 87 -4.42 -7.62 5.56
C GLY A 87 -5.54 -6.75 6.10
N ILE A 88 -5.69 -6.75 7.42
CA ILE A 88 -6.68 -5.95 8.15
C ILE A 88 -5.95 -5.06 9.16
N LEU A 89 -6.35 -3.80 9.22
CA LEU A 89 -5.91 -2.83 10.23
C LEU A 89 -7.10 -2.38 11.07
N TYR A 90 -6.88 -2.09 12.34
CA TYR A 90 -7.87 -1.43 13.17
C TYR A 90 -7.81 0.09 12.94
N ASN A 91 -8.91 0.65 12.45
CA ASN A 91 -9.08 2.10 12.33
C ASN A 91 -9.69 2.62 13.64
N SER A 92 -8.86 3.28 14.45
CA SER A 92 -9.28 3.84 15.75
C SER A 92 -10.25 5.02 15.63
N TYR A 93 -10.22 5.77 14.53
CA TYR A 93 -11.14 6.90 14.31
C TYR A 93 -12.55 6.42 13.98
N ALA A 94 -12.67 5.37 13.17
CA ALA A 94 -13.95 4.78 12.79
C ALA A 94 -14.37 3.59 13.66
N LEU A 95 -13.54 3.22 14.65
CA LEU A 95 -13.69 2.05 15.52
C LEU A 95 -14.01 0.76 14.74
N CYS A 96 -13.39 0.57 13.58
CA CYS A 96 -13.70 -0.52 12.66
C CYS A 96 -12.46 -1.22 12.09
N LEU A 97 -12.62 -2.48 11.66
CA LEU A 97 -11.59 -3.22 10.95
C LEU A 97 -11.62 -2.86 9.46
N THR A 98 -10.49 -2.42 8.91
CA THR A 98 -10.34 -1.98 7.52
C THR A 98 -9.37 -2.89 6.78
N LYS A 99 -9.80 -3.40 5.62
CA LYS A 99 -8.95 -4.19 4.72
C LYS A 99 -7.99 -3.26 3.96
N PHE A 100 -6.74 -3.68 3.76
CA PHE A 100 -5.77 -2.94 2.96
C PHE A 100 -4.98 -3.88 2.05
N ILE A 101 -4.57 -3.37 0.89
CA ILE A 101 -3.67 -4.04 -0.04
C ILE A 101 -2.61 -3.05 -0.52
N ARG A 102 -1.38 -3.54 -0.69
CA ARG A 102 -0.28 -2.87 -1.38
C ARG A 102 -0.19 -3.48 -2.78
N CYS A 103 -0.11 -2.62 -3.80
CA CYS A 103 -0.09 -3.04 -5.19
C CYS A 103 1.11 -2.41 -5.89
N ASP A 104 1.64 -3.09 -6.90
CA ASP A 104 2.62 -2.50 -7.82
C ASP A 104 2.08 -1.26 -8.52
N ILE A 105 2.98 -0.34 -8.87
CA ILE A 105 2.63 0.86 -9.64
C ILE A 105 2.03 0.51 -11.01
N GLU A 106 2.42 -0.63 -11.57
CA GLU A 106 1.94 -1.17 -12.85
C GLU A 106 0.69 -2.04 -12.70
N ALA A 107 0.13 -2.18 -11.48
CA ALA A 107 -1.03 -3.02 -11.27
C ALA A 107 -2.22 -2.56 -12.13
N PRO A 108 -2.79 -3.42 -12.99
CA PRO A 108 -3.89 -3.03 -13.87
C PRO A 108 -5.10 -2.53 -13.07
N ALA A 109 -5.60 -1.34 -13.41
CA ALA A 109 -6.75 -0.73 -12.75
C ALA A 109 -8.00 -1.63 -12.78
N GLU A 110 -8.18 -2.41 -13.85
CA GLU A 110 -9.27 -3.38 -13.99
C GLU A 110 -9.24 -4.46 -12.91
N LYS A 111 -8.05 -4.97 -12.56
CA LYS A 111 -7.91 -5.96 -11.47
C LYS A 111 -8.28 -5.35 -10.12
N LEU A 112 -7.88 -4.11 -9.87
CA LEU A 112 -8.26 -3.38 -8.65
C LEU A 112 -9.75 -3.12 -8.58
N TYR A 113 -10.36 -2.71 -9.70
CA TYR A 113 -11.81 -2.54 -9.80
C TYR A 113 -12.55 -3.84 -9.52
N ASN A 114 -12.13 -4.95 -10.14
CA ASN A 114 -12.73 -6.26 -9.93
C ASN A 114 -12.60 -6.72 -8.48
N LEU A 115 -11.46 -6.46 -7.81
CA LEU A 115 -11.28 -6.77 -6.40
C LEU A 115 -12.27 -6.00 -5.52
N ILE A 116 -12.37 -4.67 -5.71
CA ILE A 116 -13.28 -3.81 -4.95
C ILE A 116 -14.73 -4.20 -5.21
N HIS A 117 -15.07 -4.52 -6.46
CA HIS A 117 -16.42 -4.89 -6.85
C HIS A 117 -16.82 -6.28 -6.33
N LYS A 118 -15.89 -7.26 -6.28
CA LYS A 118 -16.15 -8.57 -5.65
C LYS A 118 -16.34 -8.44 -4.13
N ASP A 119 -15.60 -7.54 -3.47
CA ASP A 119 -15.70 -7.34 -2.02
C ASP A 119 -16.94 -6.55 -1.59
N ARG A 120 -17.41 -5.64 -2.46
CA ARG A 120 -18.60 -4.81 -2.20
C ARG A 120 -19.84 -5.45 -2.82
N ASN A 121 -20.93 -5.47 -2.06
CA ASN A 121 -22.20 -6.01 -2.55
C ASN A 121 -22.88 -5.12 -3.63
N LYS A 122 -22.40 -3.88 -3.85
CA LYS A 122 -23.03 -2.92 -4.77
C LYS A 122 -21.98 -2.04 -5.49
N LYS A 123 -22.25 -1.76 -6.77
CA LYS A 123 -21.52 -0.76 -7.57
C LYS A 123 -21.87 0.66 -7.07
N PRO A 124 -20.90 1.57 -6.89
CA PRO A 124 -21.19 2.95 -6.53
C PRO A 124 -21.87 3.69 -7.70
N ASN A 125 -22.90 4.48 -7.40
CA ASN A 125 -23.58 5.36 -8.36
C ASN A 125 -22.83 6.68 -8.60
N LEU A 126 -21.91 7.04 -7.70
CA LEU A 126 -21.09 8.24 -7.74
C LEU A 126 -19.70 7.95 -7.19
N ILE A 127 -18.67 8.48 -7.84
CA ILE A 127 -17.28 8.47 -7.38
C ILE A 127 -16.87 9.92 -7.15
N ILE A 128 -16.48 10.23 -5.91
CA ILE A 128 -15.98 11.56 -5.53
C ILE A 128 -14.47 11.46 -5.36
N SER A 129 -13.70 12.17 -6.18
CA SER A 129 -12.25 12.26 -6.06
C SER A 129 -11.87 13.57 -5.39
N ILE A 130 -11.37 13.49 -4.17
CA ILE A 130 -10.93 14.65 -3.38
C ILE A 130 -9.40 14.72 -3.44
N PHE A 131 -8.88 15.81 -3.97
CA PHE A 131 -7.44 16.09 -4.04
C PHE A 131 -7.08 17.23 -3.10
N GLY A 132 -5.84 17.23 -2.61
CA GLY A 132 -5.34 18.26 -1.69
C GLY A 132 -3.81 18.28 -1.65
N GLY A 133 -3.26 19.19 -0.85
CA GLY A 133 -1.82 19.28 -0.62
C GLY A 133 -1.35 18.39 0.52
N ALA A 134 -0.06 18.02 0.53
CA ALA A 134 0.57 17.30 1.64
C ALA A 134 0.73 18.18 2.91
N LYS A 135 0.64 19.52 2.77
CA LYS A 135 0.76 20.47 3.87
C LYS A 135 -0.60 20.76 4.48
N TYR A 136 -0.63 20.93 5.80
CA TYR A 136 -1.81 21.40 6.51
C TYR A 136 -2.21 22.79 6.01
N PHE A 137 -3.51 22.96 5.76
CA PHE A 137 -4.13 24.24 5.48
C PHE A 137 -5.30 24.46 6.44
N LYS A 138 -5.63 25.72 6.71
CA LYS A 138 -6.76 26.09 7.55
C LYS A 138 -7.87 26.66 6.68
N MET A 139 -9.10 26.21 6.93
CA MET A 139 -10.29 26.85 6.42
C MET A 139 -10.88 27.73 7.51
N ASN A 140 -11.71 28.71 7.14
CA ASN A 140 -12.57 29.35 8.13
C ASN A 140 -13.68 28.38 8.56
N GLU A 141 -14.18 28.54 9.78
CA GLU A 141 -15.13 27.59 10.39
C GLU A 141 -16.41 27.42 9.57
N ARG A 142 -16.91 28.50 8.96
CA ARG A 142 -18.13 28.47 8.13
C ARG A 142 -17.91 27.62 6.88
N LEU A 143 -16.79 27.80 6.18
CA LEU A 143 -16.46 27.06 4.97
C LEU A 143 -16.22 25.58 5.28
N GLU A 144 -15.50 25.27 6.35
CA GLU A 144 -15.26 23.89 6.79
C GLU A 144 -16.58 23.16 7.08
N LYS A 145 -17.50 23.82 7.80
CA LYS A 145 -18.80 23.26 8.13
C LYS A 145 -19.64 22.98 6.88
N GLU A 146 -19.76 23.93 5.96
CA GLU A 146 -20.54 23.75 4.74
C GLU A 146 -19.91 22.73 3.79
N TYR A 147 -18.58 22.70 3.69
CA TYR A 147 -17.84 21.72 2.91
C TYR A 147 -18.08 20.29 3.40
N MET A 148 -17.91 20.05 4.71
CA MET A 148 -18.15 18.74 5.32
C MET A 148 -19.61 18.31 5.17
N ARG A 149 -20.56 19.23 5.40
CA ARG A 149 -21.99 18.97 5.22
C ARG A 149 -22.31 18.56 3.78
N GLY A 150 -21.79 19.29 2.80
CA GLY A 150 -22.02 19.02 1.38
C GLY A 150 -21.51 17.64 0.95
N ILE A 151 -20.30 17.25 1.37
CA ILE A 151 -19.72 15.94 1.03
C ILE A 151 -20.53 14.80 1.63
N ILE A 152 -20.86 14.89 2.92
CA ILE A 152 -21.64 13.85 3.61
C ILE A 152 -23.02 13.73 2.97
N GLN A 153 -23.68 14.85 2.68
CA GLN A 153 -24.98 14.86 2.01
C GLN A 153 -24.91 14.20 0.63
N ALA A 154 -23.95 14.57 -0.22
CA ALA A 154 -23.79 13.95 -1.54
C ALA A 154 -23.55 12.44 -1.45
N ALA A 155 -22.67 11.99 -0.55
CA ALA A 155 -22.36 10.57 -0.39
C ALA A 155 -23.55 9.75 0.14
N THR A 156 -24.31 10.31 1.09
CA THR A 156 -25.46 9.63 1.71
C THR A 156 -26.69 9.62 0.82
N THR A 157 -26.98 10.71 0.10
CA THR A 157 -28.15 10.77 -0.77
C THR A 157 -27.99 9.85 -1.98
N VAL A 158 -26.80 9.81 -2.61
CA VAL A 158 -26.59 9.02 -3.84
C VAL A 158 -26.35 7.53 -3.56
N GLY A 159 -25.85 7.19 -2.36
CA GLY A 159 -25.61 5.79 -1.95
C GLY A 159 -26.85 5.05 -1.42
N ASN A 160 -27.94 5.76 -1.12
CA ASN A 160 -29.19 5.19 -0.61
C ASN A 160 -30.23 4.88 -1.70
N VAL A 161 -29.90 5.12 -2.98
CA VAL A 161 -30.69 4.76 -4.15
C VAL A 161 -30.16 3.45 -4.73
#